data_AF-A0A9Q4Q114-F1
#
_entry.id   AF-A0A9Q4Q114-F1
#
_cell.length_a   1.000
_cell.length_b   1.000
_cell.length_c   1.000
_cell.angle_alpha   90.00
_cell.angle_beta   90.00
_cell.angle_gamma   90.00
#
_symmetry.space_group_name_H-M   'P 1'
#
loop_
_entity.id
_entity.type
_entity.pdbx_description
1 polymer ?
#
loop_
_entity_poly.entity_id
_entity_poly.type
_entity_poly.pdbx_seq_one_letter_code
_entity_poly.pdbx_strand_id
1 'polypeptide(L)' 'MCSSVEITEATNDRLEELQAEIRRETGRNVPKSVVLERIIRDAYESKDETIELFRDDSES' A
#
# COMPACT_ATOMS: atom_id res chain seq x y z
N MET A 1 4.77 -12.59 16.23
CA MET A 1 5.48 -13.03 15.01
C MET A 1 4.64 -12.58 13.83
N CYS A 2 5.17 -11.75 12.94
CA CYS A 2 4.51 -11.41 11.69
C CYS A 2 5.20 -12.20 10.58
N SER A 3 4.45 -12.83 9.69
CA SER A 3 5.01 -13.44 8.48
C SER A 3 5.62 -12.34 7.60
N SER A 4 6.85 -12.56 7.10
CA SER A 4 7.46 -11.64 6.14
C SER A 4 6.66 -11.66 4.85
N VAL A 5 6.23 -10.49 4.39
CA VAL A 5 5.58 -10.32 3.09
C VAL A 5 6.65 -9.80 2.13
N GLU A 6 6.89 -10.54 1.05
CA GLU A 6 7.83 -10.13 0.02
C GLU A 6 7.22 -8.99 -0.81
N ILE A 7 7.94 -7.89 -0.96
CA ILE A 7 7.53 -6.75 -1.78
C ILE A 7 8.23 -6.89 -3.14
N THR A 8 7.44 -6.90 -4.22
CA THR A 8 8.01 -6.92 -5.58
C THR A 8 8.77 -5.61 -5.88
N GLU A 9 9.72 -5.65 -6.81
CA GLU A 9 10.43 -4.43 -7.26
C GLU A 9 9.46 -3.35 -7.73
N ALA A 10 8.43 -3.72 -8.51
CA ALA A 10 7.41 -2.78 -8.98
C ALA A 10 6.60 -2.14 -7.83
N THR A 11 6.28 -2.90 -6.79
CA THR A 11 5.61 -2.35 -5.60
C THR A 11 6.56 -1.42 -4.83
N ASN A 12 7.84 -1.75 -4.76
CA ASN A 12 8.86 -0.94 -4.12
C ASN A 12 9.02 0.42 -4.82
N ASP A 13 9.14 0.44 -6.14
CA ASP A 13 9.25 1.67 -6.94
C ASP A 13 8.06 2.60 -6.72
N ARG A 14 6.83 2.05 -6.68
CA ARG A 14 5.61 2.82 -6.37
C ARG A 14 5.64 3.42 -4.97
N LEU A 15 6.16 2.70 -3.98
CA LEU A 15 6.30 3.22 -2.62
C LEU A 15 7.32 4.36 -2.56
N GLU A 16 8.41 4.27 -3.32
CA GLU A 16 9.42 5.34 -3.42
C GLU A 16 8.88 6.60 -4.11
N GLU A 17 8.11 6.43 -5.18
CA GLU A 17 7.41 7.53 -5.84
C GLU A 17 6.46 8.25 -4.88
N LEU A 18 5.60 7.50 -4.19
CA LEU A 18 4.68 8.07 -3.20
C LEU A 18 5.40 8.76 -2.04
N GLN A 19 6.50 8.20 -1.54
CA GLN A 19 7.31 8.88 -0.52
C GLN A 19 7.87 10.22 -1.03
N ALA A 20 8.34 10.26 -2.28
CA ALA A 20 8.89 11.47 -2.89
C ALA A 20 7.80 12.54 -3.04
N GLU A 21 6.59 12.15 -3.44
CA GLU A 21 5.42 13.04 -3.51
C GLU A 21 5.02 13.56 -2.12
N ILE A 22 4.89 12.68 -1.12
CA ILE A 22 4.60 13.07 0.26
C ILE A 22 5.63 14.07 0.77
N ARG A 23 6.92 13.85 0.49
CA ARG A 23 7.98 14.77 0.87
C ARG A 23 7.86 16.11 0.14
N ARG A 24 7.52 16.11 -1.15
CA ARG A 24 7.35 17.31 -1.96
C ARG A 24 6.20 18.17 -1.46
N GLU A 25 5.04 17.56 -1.21
CA GLU A 25 3.81 18.27 -0.84
C GLU A 25 3.78 18.68 0.65
N THR A 26 4.32 17.85 1.54
CA THR A 26 4.20 18.05 2.99
C THR A 26 5.50 18.47 3.68
N GLY A 27 6.64 18.37 2.98
CA GLY A 27 7.98 18.54 3.56
C GLY A 27 8.43 17.40 4.49
N ARG A 28 7.60 16.38 4.72
CA ARG A 28 7.90 15.28 5.66
C ARG A 28 8.61 14.14 4.96
N ASN A 29 9.70 13.66 5.55
CA ASN A 29 10.33 12.42 5.13
C ASN A 29 9.74 11.27 5.96
N VAL A 30 9.05 10.34 5.30
CA VAL A 30 8.36 9.20 5.92
C VAL A 30 8.94 7.89 5.39
N PRO A 31 9.12 6.84 6.20
CA PRO A 31 9.63 5.55 5.72
C PRO A 31 8.57 4.76 4.93
N LYS A 32 9.01 3.88 4.03
CA LYS A 32 8.13 3.05 3.18
C LYS A 32 7.13 2.23 3.99
N SER A 33 7.55 1.70 5.13
CA SER A 33 6.69 0.93 6.03
C SER A 33 5.51 1.74 6.55
N VAL A 34 5.70 3.03 6.84
CA VAL A 34 4.61 3.91 7.32
C VAL A 34 3.65 4.24 6.19
N VAL A 35 4.15 4.46 4.97
CA VAL A 35 3.30 4.66 3.79
C VAL A 35 2.46 3.40 3.53
N LEU A 36 3.10 2.23 3.52
CA LEU A 36 2.43 0.96 3.30
C LEU A 36 1.41 0.65 4.40
N GLU A 37 1.76 0.85 5.67
CA GLU A 37 0.84 0.66 6.80
C GLU A 37 -0.39 1.58 6.68
N ARG A 38 -0.20 2.83 6.23
CA ARG A 38 -1.33 3.75 5.99
C ARG A 38 -2.25 3.21 4.89
N ILE A 39 -1.70 2.83 3.75
CA ILE A 39 -2.48 2.31 2.61
C ILE A 39 -3.25 1.03 3.02
N ILE A 40 -2.58 0.10 3.72
CA ILE A 40 -3.23 -1.14 4.17
C ILE A 40 -4.33 -0.85 5.18
N ARG A 41 -4.10 0.07 6.14
CA ARG A 41 -5.15 0.45 7.10
C ARG A 41 -6.36 1.01 6.36
N ASP A 42 -6.14 1.95 5.45
CA ASP A 42 -7.23 2.64 4.76
C ASP A 42 -8.01 1.62 3.88
N ALA A 43 -7.33 0.66 3.24
CA ALA A 43 -7.98 -0.45 2.52
C ALA A 43 -8.73 -1.42 3.45
N TYR A 44 -8.18 -1.70 4.64
CA TYR A 44 -8.81 -2.58 5.63
C TYR A 44 -10.06 -1.95 6.26
N GLU A 45 -10.08 -0.63 6.43
CA GLU A 45 -11.27 0.11 6.87
C GLU A 45 -12.41 -0.04 5.84
N SER A 46 -12.07 -0.10 4.55
CA SER A 46 -12.98 -0.45 3.44
C SER A 46 -12.87 -1.93 3.04
N LYS A 47 -12.83 -2.85 4.01
CA LYS A 47 -12.59 -4.29 3.74
C LYS A 47 -13.59 -4.92 2.78
N ASP A 48 -14.85 -4.48 2.78
CA ASP A 48 -15.89 -5.12 1.96
C ASP A 48 -15.64 -4.84 0.48
N GLU A 49 -15.32 -3.59 0.12
CA GLU A 49 -14.86 -3.20 -1.22
C GLU A 49 -13.58 -3.94 -1.61
N THR A 50 -12.63 -4.06 -0.68
CA THR A 50 -11.40 -4.81 -0.93
C THR A 50 -11.70 -6.28 -1.24
N ILE A 51 -12.60 -6.92 -0.50
CA ILE A 51 -13.00 -8.32 -0.74
C ILE A 51 -13.72 -8.44 -2.10
N GLU A 52 -14.55 -7.47 -2.47
CA GLU A 52 -15.26 -7.45 -3.75
C GLU A 52 -14.30 -7.43 -4.96
N LEU A 53 -13.20 -6.67 -4.89
CA LEU A 53 -12.19 -6.63 -5.96
C LEU A 53 -11.62 -8.03 -6.30
N PHE A 54 -11.45 -8.90 -5.32
CA PHE A 54 -10.94 -10.27 -5.55
C PHE A 54 -12.05 -11.26 -5.93
N ARG A 55 -13.32 -10.96 -5.64
CA ARG A 55 -14.44 -11.80 -6.07
C ARG A 55 -14.70 -11.66 -7.56
N ASP A 56 -14.59 -10.45 -8.11
CA ASP A 56 -14.76 -10.20 -9.55
C ASP A 56 -13.60 -10.82 -10.37
N ASP A 57 -12.37 -10.80 -9.83
CA ASP A 57 -11.19 -11.42 -10.45
C ASP A 57 -11.23 -12.97 -10.46
N SER A 58 -12.17 -13.58 -9.72
CA SER A 58 -12.30 -15.05 -9.63
C SER A 58 -13.17 -15.67 -10.75
N GLU A 59 -13.83 -14.85 -11.58
CA GLU A 59 -14.63 -15.30 -12.72
C GLU A 59 -13.99 -14.84 -14.05
N SER A 60 -12.81 -15.37 -14.40
CA SER A 60 -12.25 -15.33 -15.77
C SER A 60 -11.22 -16.43 -16.02
#